data_AF-A0A383AXD3-F1
#
_entry.id   AF-A0A383AXD3-F1
#
_cell.length_a   1.000
_cell.length_b   1.000
_cell.length_c   1.000
_cell.angle_alpha   90.00
_cell.angle_beta   90.00
_cell.angle_gamma   90.00
#
_symmetry.space_group_name_H-M   'P 1'
#
loop_
_entity.id
_entity.type
_entity.pdbx_description
1 polymer ?
#
loop_
_entity_poly.entity_id
_entity_poly.type
_entity_poly.pdbx_seq_one_letter_code
_entity_poly.pdbx_strand_id
1 'polypeptide(L)' 'GTEFKYTLGPRRAGDPAVLLAKADLAAELLDWRPKYSDANTLLETTLRAYRLSS' A
#
# COMPACT_ATOMS: atom_id res chain seq x y z
N GLY A 1 16.69 -6.11 8.22
CA GLY A 1 15.97 -6.09 6.93
C GLY A 1 16.61 -7.09 5.99
N THR A 2 15.88 -7.54 4.97
CA THR A 2 16.41 -8.40 3.91
C THR A 2 16.52 -7.55 2.65
N GLU A 3 17.69 -7.55 2.02
CA GLU A 3 17.88 -6.90 0.72
C GLU A 3 17.15 -7.70 -0.38
N PHE A 4 16.44 -7.01 -1.26
CA PHE A 4 15.75 -7.61 -2.39
C PHE A 4 16.48 -7.30 -3.69
N LYS A 5 16.69 -8.31 -4.53
CA LYS A 5 17.21 -8.10 -5.87
C LYS A 5 16.12 -7.48 -6.74
N TYR A 6 16.37 -6.28 -7.28
CA TYR A 6 15.49 -5.61 -8.24
C TYR A 6 16.30 -4.96 -9.36
N THR A 7 15.64 -4.67 -10.49
CA THR A 7 16.21 -3.91 -11.61
C THR A 7 15.25 -2.78 -11.98
N LEU A 8 15.80 -1.67 -12.49
CA LEU A 8 14.99 -0.57 -12.99
C LEU A 8 14.63 -0.82 -14.45
N GLY A 9 13.36 -0.66 -14.79
CA GLY A 9 12.83 -0.74 -16.16
C GLY A 9 12.27 0.61 -16.63
N PRO A 10 11.88 0.73 -17.91
CA PRO A 10 11.23 1.94 -18.42
C PRO A 10 9.86 2.16 -17.77
N ARG A 11 9.41 3.42 -17.69
CA ARG A 11 8.05 3.76 -17.26
C ARG A 11 7.03 3.17 -18.24
N ARG A 12 5.95 2.58 -17.71
CA ARG A 12 4.86 2.09 -18.54
C ARG A 12 4.01 3.26 -19.03
N ALA A 13 3.69 3.26 -20.33
CA ALA A 13 2.77 4.25 -20.88
C ALA A 13 1.39 4.09 -20.25
N GLY A 14 0.76 5.20 -19.84
CA GLY A 14 -0.53 5.20 -19.15
C GLY A 14 -0.45 5.29 -17.62
N ASP A 15 0.68 4.94 -17.00
CA ASP A 15 0.81 5.04 -15.54
C ASP A 15 1.12 6.48 -15.10
N PRO A 16 0.28 7.13 -14.28
CA PRO A 16 0.58 8.45 -13.71
C PRO A 16 1.77 8.36 -12.74
N ALA A 17 2.45 9.49 -12.50
CA ALA A 17 3.57 9.53 -11.56
C ALA A 17 3.13 9.35 -10.10
N VAL A 18 1.96 9.90 -9.74
CA VAL A 18 1.34 9.79 -8.41
C VAL A 18 -0.17 9.70 -8.59
N LEU A 19 -0.83 8.83 -7.83
CA LEU A 19 -2.27 8.69 -7.81
C LEU A 19 -2.74 8.43 -6.38
N LEU A 20 -3.47 9.38 -5.80
CA LEU A 20 -3.97 9.32 -4.43
C LEU A 20 -5.46 9.70 -4.42
N ALA A 21 -6.25 8.99 -3.62
CA ALA A 21 -7.66 9.30 -3.41
C ALA A 21 -7.84 10.20 -2.17
N LYS A 22 -8.82 11.10 -2.23
CA LYS A 22 -9.28 11.89 -1.09
C LYS A 22 -10.31 11.09 -0.29
N ALA A 23 -10.17 11.05 1.03
CA ALA A 23 -11.05 10.26 1.91
C ALA A 23 -11.99 11.11 2.79
N ASP A 24 -11.92 12.45 2.70
CA ASP A 24 -12.64 13.37 3.58
C ASP A 24 -14.15 13.11 3.59
N LEU A 25 -14.76 12.80 2.44
CA LEU A 25 -16.21 12.57 2.37
C LEU A 25 -16.64 11.34 3.18
N ALA A 26 -15.85 10.27 3.17
CA ALA A 26 -16.10 9.09 4.00
C ALA A 26 -15.90 9.42 5.49
N ALA A 27 -14.90 10.24 5.80
CA ALA A 27 -14.63 10.71 7.14
C ALA A 27 -15.76 11.59 7.71
N GLU A 28 -16.37 12.43 6.88
CA GLU A 28 -17.46 13.33 7.26
C GLU A 28 -18.80 12.60 7.39
N LEU A 29 -19.16 11.77 6.41
CA LEU A 29 -20.49 11.15 6.35
C LEU A 29 -20.62 9.89 7.20
N LEU A 30 -19.52 9.15 7.39
CA LEU A 30 -19.55 7.83 8.02
C LEU A 30 -18.76 7.78 9.33
N ASP A 31 -18.16 8.90 9.74
CA ASP A 31 -17.12 8.95 10.78
C ASP A 31 -16.00 7.92 10.54
N TRP A 32 -15.75 7.58 9.28
CA TRP A 32 -14.80 6.54 8.95
C TRP A 32 -13.37 7.07 9.10
N ARG A 33 -12.51 6.30 9.77
CA ARG A 33 -11.06 6.53 9.84
C ARG A 33 -10.33 5.22 9.57
N PRO A 34 -9.30 5.21 8.70
CA PRO A 34 -8.54 4.01 8.45
C PRO A 34 -7.76 3.62 9.71
N LYS A 35 -8.02 2.41 10.23
CA LYS A 35 -7.30 1.89 11.40
C LYS A 35 -5.87 1.44 11.07
N TYR A 36 -5.64 0.96 9.85
CA TYR A 36 -4.37 0.40 9.40
C TYR A 36 -4.05 0.89 7.98
N SER A 37 -3.43 2.06 7.87
CA SER A 37 -3.08 2.69 6.58
C SER A 37 -1.61 3.05 6.44
N ASP A 38 -0.81 2.88 7.49
CA ASP A 38 0.62 3.12 7.39
C ASP A 38 1.32 1.96 6.66
N ALA A 39 2.38 2.28 5.93
CA ALA A 39 3.08 1.32 5.09
C ALA A 39 3.68 0.14 5.89
N ASN A 40 4.15 0.39 7.12
CA ASN A 40 4.78 -0.64 7.94
C ASN A 40 3.75 -1.70 8.36
N THR A 41 2.60 -1.28 8.87
CA THR A 41 1.51 -2.20 9.24
C THR A 41 1.05 -3.04 8.03
N LEU A 42 0.91 -2.41 6.86
CA LEU A 42 0.49 -3.10 5.64
C LEU A 42 1.52 -4.14 5.19
N LEU A 43 2.81 -3.81 5.22
CA LEU A 43 3.89 -4.73 4.85
C LEU A 43 4.02 -5.89 5.85
N GLU A 44 4.02 -5.60 7.15
CA GLU A 44 4.16 -6.63 8.19
C GLU A 44 3.05 -7.66 8.17
N THR A 45 1.80 -7.19 8.06
CA THR A 45 0.63 -8.08 8.04
C THR A 45 0.58 -8.91 6.75
N THR A 46 0.96 -8.32 5.61
CA THR A 46 1.09 -9.03 4.34
C THR A 46 2.17 -10.11 4.41
N LEU A 47 3.40 -9.78 4.83
CA LEU A 47 4.49 -10.76 4.94
C LEU A 47 4.15 -11.92 5.89
N ARG A 48 3.45 -11.63 6.99
CA ARG A 48 2.97 -12.67 7.92
C ARG A 48 2.03 -13.65 7.22
N ALA A 49 1.06 -13.15 6.44
CA ALA A 49 0.11 -14.00 5.73
C ALA A 49 0.79 -14.92 4.71
N TYR A 50 1.72 -14.39 3.91
CA TYR A 50 2.42 -15.19 2.89
C TYR A 50 3.35 -16.25 3.50
N ARG A 51 3.94 -15.99 4.67
CA ARG A 51 4.77 -16.99 5.39
C ARG A 51 3.97 -18.17 5.93
N LEU A 52 2.69 -17.98 6.25
CA LEU A 52 1.80 -19.07 6.69
C LEU A 52 1.23 -19.88 5.52
N SER A 53 1.49 -19.44 4.29
CA SER A 53 1.00 -20.06 3.06
C SER A 53 2.05 -20.98 2.40
N SER A 54 3.23 -21.13 3.01
CA SER A 54 4.37 -21.94 2.57
C SER A 54 4.64 -23.06 3.57
#